data_AF-A0A955N2H2-F1
#
_entry.id   AF-A0A955N2H2-F1
#
_cell.length_a   1.000
_cell.length_b   1.000
_cell.length_c   1.000
_cell.angle_alpha   90.00
_cell.angle_beta   90.00
_cell.angle_gamma   90.00
#
_symmetry.space_group_name_H-M   'P 1'
#
loop_
_entity.id
_entity.type
_entity.pdbx_description
1 polymer ?
#
loop_
_entity_poly.entity_id
_entity_poly.type
_entity_poly.pdbx_seq_one_letter_code
_entity_poly.pdbx_strand_id
1 'polypeptide(L)'
;MPSDLIVLNVMGPYREPRESAFSYDYSVQRPDWATPQGVRVKVSIELELDYLKNSILAIEGGSVGQQLRINQILSRAIADKKLDIADADGLLADRRDVMVGAFADERLPLFSLLDQWMKTEQAALRKSIHDQVGV
;
A
#
# COMPACT_ATOMS: atom_id res chain seq x y z
N MET A 1 12.58 10.24 13.48
CA MET A 1 13.67 9.25 13.37
C MET A 1 13.31 8.35 12.20
N PRO A 2 14.25 7.97 11.32
CA PRO A 2 14.00 6.89 10.38
C PRO A 2 13.63 5.64 11.18
N SER A 3 12.65 4.87 10.68
CA SER A 3 12.28 3.64 11.34
C SER A 3 13.36 2.58 11.15
N ASP A 4 13.71 1.88 12.23
CA ASP A 4 14.58 0.70 12.18
C ASP A 4 13.83 -0.56 11.71
N LEU A 5 12.57 -0.44 11.28
CA LEU A 5 11.78 -1.55 10.76
C LEU A 5 12.28 -1.96 9.37
N ILE A 6 12.64 -3.24 9.23
CA ILE A 6 13.12 -3.84 7.98
C ILE A 6 12.05 -4.79 7.45
N VAL A 7 11.70 -4.63 6.18
CA VAL A 7 10.82 -5.58 5.47
C VAL A 7 11.66 -6.73 4.92
N LEU A 8 11.46 -7.94 5.44
CA LEU A 8 12.19 -9.14 5.02
C LEU A 8 11.54 -9.83 3.81
N ASN A 9 10.21 -9.84 3.76
CA ASN A 9 9.46 -10.46 2.68
C ASN A 9 8.09 -9.81 2.55
N VAL A 10 7.52 -9.84 1.34
CA VAL A 10 6.15 -9.39 1.11
C VAL A 10 5.46 -10.30 0.10
N MET A 11 4.26 -10.75 0.43
CA MET A 11 3.44 -11.64 -0.39
C MET A 11 2.11 -10.98 -0.75
N GLY A 12 1.56 -11.30 -1.93
CA GLY A 12 0.31 -10.73 -2.46
C GLY A 12 0.47 -10.15 -3.88
N PRO A 13 -0.56 -9.49 -4.42
CA PRO A 13 -1.85 -9.21 -3.78
C PRO A 13 -2.75 -10.44 -3.66
N TYR A 14 -3.43 -10.58 -2.52
CA TYR A 14 -4.55 -11.50 -2.35
C TYR A 14 -5.86 -10.75 -2.48
N ARG A 15 -6.87 -11.34 -3.14
CA ARG A 15 -8.22 -10.79 -3.17
C ARG A 15 -8.99 -11.26 -1.94
N GLU A 16 -9.42 -10.32 -1.10
CA GLU A 16 -10.23 -10.66 0.08
C GLU A 16 -11.64 -11.10 -0.34
N PRO A 17 -12.13 -12.29 0.08
CA PRO A 17 -13.40 -12.84 -0.43
C PRO A 17 -14.66 -12.03 -0.10
N ARG A 18 -14.63 -11.21 0.96
CA ARG A 18 -15.80 -10.49 1.50
C ARG A 18 -15.59 -8.99 1.63
N GLU A 19 -14.47 -8.48 1.14
CA GLU A 19 -14.11 -7.07 1.27
C GLU A 19 -13.71 -6.52 -0.10
N SER A 20 -14.05 -5.27 -0.41
CA SER A 20 -13.57 -4.58 -1.63
C SER A 20 -12.12 -4.10 -1.45
N ALA A 21 -11.22 -5.04 -1.16
CA ALA A 21 -9.81 -4.78 -0.91
C ALA A 21 -8.88 -5.87 -1.46
N PHE A 22 -7.63 -5.49 -1.72
CA PHE A 22 -6.49 -6.39 -1.83
C PHE A 22 -5.75 -6.46 -0.50
N SER A 23 -5.07 -7.56 -0.23
CA SER A 23 -4.19 -7.68 0.93
C SER A 23 -2.77 -8.10 0.56
N TYR A 24 -1.83 -7.61 1.36
CA TYR A 24 -0.42 -7.94 1.29
C TYR A 24 0.06 -8.33 2.68
N ASP A 25 0.78 -9.45 2.75
CA ASP A 25 1.39 -9.93 3.98
C ASP A 25 2.87 -9.58 3.99
N TYR A 26 3.26 -8.76 4.94
CA TYR A 26 4.63 -8.34 5.19
C TYR A 26 5.21 -9.16 6.33
N SER A 27 6.44 -9.63 6.15
CA SER A 27 7.30 -10.10 7.24
C SER A 27 8.25 -8.97 7.57
N VAL A 28 8.13 -8.41 8.77
CA VAL A 28 8.90 -7.25 9.24
C VAL A 28 9.73 -7.59 10.46
N GLN A 29 10.88 -6.95 10.61
CA GLN A 29 11.82 -7.18 11.70
C GLN A 29 12.28 -5.84 12.26
N ARG A 30 12.31 -5.71 13.58
CA ARG A 30 12.98 -4.62 14.30
C ARG A 30 14.22 -5.15 15.03
N PRO A 31 15.26 -4.33 15.28
CA PRO A 31 16.48 -4.80 15.93
C PRO A 31 16.27 -5.39 17.33
N ASP A 32 15.27 -4.90 18.06
CA ASP A 32 14.92 -5.30 19.43
C ASP A 32 14.01 -6.53 19.51
N TRP A 33 13.53 -7.04 18.37
CA TRP A 33 12.65 -8.22 18.32
C TRP A 33 13.43 -9.51 18.09
N ALA A 34 13.14 -10.54 18.89
CA ALA A 34 13.80 -11.84 18.75
C ALA A 34 13.46 -12.60 17.43
N THR A 35 12.33 -12.27 16.78
CA THR A 35 11.86 -12.93 15.54
C THR A 35 11.07 -11.95 14.66
N PRO A 36 10.97 -12.21 13.35
CA PRO A 36 10.12 -11.41 12.47
C PRO A 36 8.63 -11.52 12.84
N GLN A 37 7.86 -10.54 12.41
CA GLN A 37 6.43 -10.41 12.67
C GLN A 37 5.64 -10.28 11.37
N GLY A 38 4.43 -10.84 11.36
CA GLY A 38 3.47 -10.66 10.28
C GLY A 38 2.71 -9.35 10.39
N VAL A 39 2.65 -8.58 9.30
CA VAL A 39 1.76 -7.43 9.16
C VAL A 39 0.95 -7.58 7.89
N ARG A 40 -0.38 -7.63 8.02
CA ARG A 40 -1.28 -7.64 6.87
C ARG A 40 -1.72 -6.22 6.56
N VAL A 41 -1.42 -5.74 5.37
CA VAL A 41 -1.88 -4.45 4.87
C VAL A 41 -2.99 -4.66 3.85
N LYS A 42 -4.15 -4.06 4.12
CA LYS A 42 -5.30 -4.05 3.20
C LYS A 42 -5.31 -2.76 2.40
N VAL A 43 -5.55 -2.88 1.11
CA VAL A 43 -5.71 -1.76 0.17
C VAL A 43 -7.13 -1.79 -0.37
N SER A 44 -7.93 -0.78 -0.02
CA SER A 44 -9.27 -0.61 -0.57
C SER A 44 -9.20 -0.40 -2.08
N ILE A 45 -10.00 -1.15 -2.83
CA ILE A 45 -10.08 -1.00 -4.27
C ILE A 45 -10.70 0.35 -4.61
N GLU A 46 -11.82 0.69 -3.96
CA GLU A 46 -12.58 1.90 -4.28
C GLU A 46 -11.96 3.16 -3.68
N LEU A 47 -11.61 3.12 -2.39
CA LEU A 47 -11.21 4.33 -1.67
C LEU A 47 -9.74 4.70 -1.85
N GLU A 48 -8.86 3.74 -2.15
CA GLU A 48 -7.42 3.96 -2.20
C GLU A 48 -6.87 3.72 -3.62
N LEU A 49 -7.11 2.53 -4.19
CA LEU A 49 -6.57 2.16 -5.50
C LEU A 49 -7.21 2.96 -6.64
N ASP A 50 -8.53 2.94 -6.75
CA ASP A 50 -9.25 3.64 -7.82
C ASP A 50 -9.18 5.15 -7.63
N TYR A 51 -9.13 5.64 -6.40
CA TYR A 51 -8.84 7.06 -6.12
C TYR A 51 -7.46 7.46 -6.68
N LEU A 52 -6.39 6.73 -6.34
CA LEU A 52 -5.06 6.99 -6.88
C LEU A 52 -5.05 6.88 -8.41
N LYS A 53 -5.55 5.78 -8.97
CA LYS A 53 -5.50 5.51 -10.40
C LYS A 53 -6.28 6.52 -11.23
N ASN A 54 -7.53 6.80 -10.83
CA ASN A 54 -8.47 7.58 -11.65
C ASN A 54 -8.41 9.07 -11.31
N SER A 55 -8.29 9.43 -10.04
CA SER A 55 -8.38 10.84 -9.61
C SER A 55 -7.01 11.52 -9.59
N ILE A 56 -5.98 10.83 -9.09
CA ILE A 56 -4.64 11.42 -8.97
C ILE A 56 -3.82 11.17 -10.23
N LEU A 57 -3.72 9.92 -10.69
CA LEU A 57 -2.92 9.58 -11.86
C LEU A 57 -3.66 9.78 -13.17
N ALA A 58 -4.99 9.89 -13.18
CA ALA A 58 -5.81 10.04 -14.39
C ALA A 58 -5.38 9.10 -15.52
N ILE A 59 -5.23 7.81 -15.21
CA ILE A 59 -4.80 6.79 -16.16
C ILE A 59 -6.01 6.33 -16.97
N GLU A 60 -5.93 6.48 -18.30
CA GLU A 60 -6.97 6.08 -19.23
C GLU A 60 -6.43 5.08 -20.26
N GLY A 61 -7.31 4.23 -20.78
CA GLY A 61 -6.98 3.29 -21.86
C GLY A 61 -6.19 2.06 -21.40
N GLY A 62 -5.49 1.39 -22.33
CA GLY A 62 -4.77 0.15 -22.07
C GLY A 62 -5.66 -1.11 -22.14
N SER A 63 -5.04 -2.23 -22.49
CA SER A 63 -5.68 -3.55 -22.51
C SER A 63 -6.01 -4.05 -21.10
N VAL A 64 -6.86 -5.08 -21.00
CA VAL A 64 -7.20 -5.73 -19.72
C VAL A 64 -5.95 -6.20 -18.97
N GLY A 65 -4.96 -6.76 -19.69
CA GLY A 65 -3.69 -7.19 -19.08
C GLY A 65 -2.85 -6.02 -18.56
N GLN A 66 -2.81 -4.90 -19.28
CA GLN A 66 -2.12 -3.69 -18.84
C GLN A 66 -2.81 -3.08 -17.61
N GLN A 67 -4.14 -3.01 -17.61
CA GLN A 67 -4.93 -2.54 -16.47
C GLN A 67 -4.72 -3.40 -15.23
N LEU A 68 -4.66 -4.73 -15.39
CA LEU A 68 -4.31 -5.65 -14.29
C LEU A 68 -2.91 -5.35 -13.75
N ARG A 69 -1.93 -5.14 -14.63
CA ARG A 69 -0.54 -4.84 -14.21
C ARG A 69 -0.43 -3.47 -13.52
N ILE A 70 -1.13 -2.46 -14.02
CA ILE A 70 -1.23 -1.13 -13.40
C ILE A 70 -1.81 -1.26 -11.99
N ASN A 71 -2.92 -1.98 -11.84
CA ASN A 71 -3.52 -2.20 -10.53
C ASN A 71 -2.55 -2.87 -9.56
N GLN A 72 -1.78 -3.89 -10.00
CA GLN A 72 -0.77 -4.56 -9.15
C GLN A 72 0.34 -3.62 -8.70
N ILE A 73 0.86 -2.78 -9.60
CA ILE A 73 1.91 -1.79 -9.29
C ILE A 73 1.38 -0.79 -8.26
N LEU A 74 0.20 -0.24 -8.49
CA LEU A 74 -0.39 0.80 -7.64
C LEU A 74 -0.82 0.26 -6.29
N SER A 75 -1.51 -0.88 -6.24
CA SER A 75 -1.91 -1.49 -4.98
C SER A 75 -0.70 -1.86 -4.14
N ARG A 76 0.40 -2.27 -4.78
CA ARG A 76 1.64 -2.57 -4.07
C ARG A 76 2.27 -1.30 -3.48
N ALA A 77 2.39 -0.25 -4.27
CA ALA A 77 2.94 1.02 -3.81
C ALA A 77 2.13 1.62 -2.66
N ILE A 78 0.79 1.52 -2.72
CA ILE A 78 -0.10 1.91 -1.61
C ILE A 78 0.20 1.06 -0.37
N ALA A 79 0.28 -0.26 -0.50
CA ALA A 79 0.52 -1.13 0.65
C ALA A 79 1.86 -0.83 1.33
N ASP A 80 2.93 -0.61 0.54
CA ASP A 80 4.24 -0.24 1.06
C ASP A 80 4.17 1.09 1.81
N LYS A 81 3.51 2.12 1.23
CA LYS A 81 3.38 3.40 1.91
C LYS A 81 2.53 3.32 3.18
N LYS A 82 1.47 2.52 3.18
CA LYS A 82 0.62 2.32 4.35
C LYS A 82 1.37 1.64 5.48
N LEU A 83 2.30 0.73 5.17
CA LEU A 83 3.20 0.15 6.15
C LEU A 83 4.06 1.24 6.80
N ASP A 84 4.69 2.11 6.00
CA ASP A 84 5.50 3.23 6.51
C ASP A 84 4.68 4.18 7.40
N ILE A 85 3.44 4.51 6.97
CA ILE A 85 2.54 5.38 7.74
C ILE A 85 2.15 4.70 9.06
N ALA A 86 1.75 3.43 9.01
CA ALA A 86 1.37 2.68 10.21
C ALA A 86 2.54 2.55 11.19
N ASP A 87 3.75 2.41 10.67
CA ASP A 87 4.96 2.37 11.46
C ASP A 87 5.25 3.70 12.15
N ALA A 88 5.18 4.80 11.40
CA ALA A 88 5.37 6.15 11.91
C ALA A 88 4.30 6.58 12.93
N ASP A 89 3.08 6.06 12.79
CA ASP A 89 1.96 6.24 13.73
C ASP A 89 2.10 5.39 15.01
N GLY A 90 3.09 4.50 15.07
CA GLY A 90 3.35 3.63 16.22
C GLY A 90 2.47 2.38 16.27
N LEU A 91 1.66 2.10 15.24
CA LEU A 91 0.83 0.88 15.17
C LEU A 91 1.68 -0.39 15.19
N LEU A 92 2.93 -0.31 14.74
CA LEU A 92 3.89 -1.41 14.69
C LEU A 92 4.97 -1.34 15.79
N ALA A 93 4.71 -0.59 16.87
CA ALA A 93 5.64 -0.46 17.99
C ALA A 93 5.72 -1.74 18.84
N ASP A 94 4.60 -2.46 18.97
CA ASP A 94 4.54 -3.68 19.77
C ASP A 94 4.63 -4.94 18.92
N ARG A 95 5.22 -5.99 19.50
CA ARG A 95 5.39 -7.28 18.83
C ARG A 95 4.09 -8.12 18.79
N ARG A 96 3.15 -7.79 17.90
CA ARG A 96 1.84 -8.45 17.75
C ARG A 96 1.39 -8.49 16.29
N ASP A 97 0.70 -9.52 15.86
CA ASP A 97 0.16 -9.52 14.48
C ASP A 97 -0.76 -8.30 14.28
N VAL A 98 -0.42 -7.45 13.31
CA VAL A 98 -1.15 -6.21 13.02
C VAL A 98 -1.84 -6.32 11.67
N MET A 99 -3.12 -5.98 11.65
CA MET A 99 -3.86 -5.72 10.43
C MET A 99 -4.01 -4.22 10.21
N VAL A 100 -3.33 -3.70 9.19
CA VAL A 100 -3.52 -2.34 8.69
C VAL A 100 -4.70 -2.36 7.74
N GLY A 101 -5.88 -1.96 8.24
CA GLY A 101 -7.09 -1.87 7.43
C GLY A 101 -7.05 -0.76 6.38
N ALA A 102 -8.11 -0.64 5.59
CA ALA A 102 -8.33 0.53 4.73
C ALA A 102 -8.27 1.81 5.59
N PHE A 103 -7.66 2.87 5.06
CA PHE A 103 -7.69 4.17 5.73
C PHE A 103 -9.02 4.85 5.42
N ALA A 104 -10.06 4.41 6.12
CA ALA A 104 -11.42 4.94 6.07
C ALA A 104 -11.90 5.29 7.49
N ASP A 105 -12.98 6.07 7.59
CA ASP A 105 -13.66 6.41 8.84
C ASP A 105 -12.71 6.89 9.95
N GLU A 106 -12.49 6.07 10.97
CA GLU A 106 -11.65 6.38 12.14
C GLU A 106 -10.17 6.57 11.78
N ARG A 107 -9.73 6.13 10.59
CA ARG A 107 -8.36 6.28 10.08
C ARG A 107 -8.20 7.40 9.05
N LEU A 108 -9.17 8.32 8.95
CA LEU A 108 -9.11 9.49 8.07
C LEU A 108 -7.82 10.34 8.21
N PRO A 109 -7.24 10.54 9.41
CA PRO A 109 -5.95 11.23 9.52
C PRO A 109 -4.83 10.50 8.78
N LEU A 110 -4.79 9.16 8.85
CA LEU A 110 -3.82 8.34 8.12
C LEU A 110 -4.06 8.37 6.61
N PHE A 111 -5.33 8.46 6.18
CA PHE A 111 -5.66 8.67 4.76
C PHE A 111 -5.12 10.00 4.25
N SER A 112 -5.15 11.07 5.06
CA SER A 112 -4.62 12.38 4.65
C SER A 112 -3.12 12.32 4.36
N LEU A 113 -2.35 11.56 5.15
CA LEU A 113 -0.93 11.31 4.90
C LEU A 113 -0.71 10.50 3.62
N LEU A 114 -1.57 9.52 3.36
CA LEU A 114 -1.53 8.71 2.15
C LEU A 114 -1.87 9.53 0.90
N ASP A 115 -2.91 10.36 0.95
CA ASP A 115 -3.32 11.26 -0.14
C ASP A 115 -2.21 12.28 -0.47
N GLN A 116 -1.58 12.86 0.55
CA GLN A 116 -0.44 13.77 0.35
C GLN A 116 0.72 13.06 -0.35
N TRP A 117 1.02 11.83 0.05
CA TRP A 117 2.04 11.02 -0.61
C TRP A 117 1.66 10.70 -2.06
N MET A 118 0.42 10.29 -2.32
CA MET A 118 -0.08 9.99 -3.67
C MET A 118 0.10 11.18 -4.62
N LYS A 119 -0.22 12.39 -4.16
CA LYS A 119 -0.03 13.63 -4.92
C LYS A 119 1.44 13.94 -5.16
N THR A 120 2.30 13.67 -4.17
CA THR A 120 3.74 13.93 -4.28
C THR A 120 4.42 12.93 -5.23
N GLU A 121 4.09 11.64 -5.15
CA GLU A 121 4.66 10.57 -5.96
C GLU A 121 4.01 10.41 -7.34
N GLN A 122 3.00 11.22 -7.66
CA GLN A 122 2.25 11.13 -8.91
C GLN A 122 3.16 10.97 -10.14
N ALA A 123 4.16 11.83 -10.28
CA ALA A 123 5.09 11.80 -11.42
C ALA A 123 5.94 10.52 -11.46
N ALA A 124 6.44 10.07 -10.31
CA ALA A 124 7.25 8.86 -10.20
C ALA A 124 6.43 7.61 -10.51
N LEU A 125 5.19 7.53 -10.01
CA LEU A 125 4.27 6.43 -10.26
C LEU A 125 3.87 6.37 -11.74
N ARG A 126 3.55 7.51 -12.37
CA ARG A 126 3.27 7.56 -13.82
C ARG A 126 4.47 7.06 -14.63
N LYS A 127 5.68 7.50 -14.28
CA LYS A 127 6.90 7.03 -14.94
C LYS A 127 7.08 5.52 -14.76
N SER A 128 6.91 4.99 -13.55
CA SER A 128 7.01 3.56 -13.28
C SER A 128 6.00 2.73 -14.07
N ILE A 129 4.78 3.24 -14.25
CA ILE A 129 3.74 2.58 -15.06
C ILE A 129 4.14 2.59 -16.53
N HIS A 130 4.56 3.74 -17.06
CA HIS A 130 5.03 3.85 -18.42
C HIS A 130 6.20 2.87 -18.70
N ASP A 131 7.19 2.84 -17.81
CA ASP A 131 8.39 2.02 -17.98
C ASP A 131 8.09 0.51 -17.92
N GLN A 132 7.09 0.09 -17.14
CA GLN A 132 6.76 -1.35 -16.96
C GLN A 132 5.61 -1.85 -17.83
N VAL A 133 4.72 -0.97 -18.28
CA VAL A 133 3.44 -1.34 -18.93
C VAL A 133 3.30 -0.71 -20.31
N GLY A 134 4.04 0.38 -20.59
CA GLY A 134 4.05 1.07 -21.88
C GLY A 134 2.81 1.91 -22.17
N VAL A 135 2.14 2.43 -21.12
CA VAL A 135 0.95 3.28 -21.19
C VAL A 135 1.22 4.62 -20.52
#